data_AF-A0A536KDV2-F1
#
_entry.id   AF-A0A536KDV2-F1
#
_cell.length_a   1.000
_cell.length_b   1.000
_cell.length_c   1.000
_cell.angle_alpha   90.00
_cell.angle_beta   90.00
_cell.angle_gamma   90.00
#
_symmetry.space_group_name_H-M   'P 1'
#
loop_
_entity.id
_entity.type
_entity.pdbx_description
1 polymer ?
#
loop_
_entity_poly.entity_id
_entity_poly.type
_entity_poly.pdbx_seq_one_letter_code
_entity_poly.pdbx_strand_id
1 'polypeptide(L)'
;MKARLLLVRDGLEGAIPSMAHVLRDAGLSVSTVSGLEMPEARSADVVMLRIRDRDPAATCWDLHRQGYRSVVAVTLAPTSEECIRLLNGGADYYLDAWMPAAELVARVRVVLRFSSWLGEQTPVPSPASTSTLAS
;
A
#
# COMPACT_ATOMS: atom_id res chain seq x y z
N MET A 1 -3.20 -10.88 12.58
CA MET A 1 -2.27 -9.76 12.87
C MET A 1 -2.97 -8.46 12.52
N LYS A 2 -2.75 -7.36 13.27
CA LYS A 2 -3.27 -6.03 12.87
C LYS A 2 -2.42 -5.53 11.70
N ALA A 3 -3.07 -5.20 10.58
CA ALA A 3 -2.38 -4.67 9.42
C ALA A 3 -1.70 -3.34 9.75
N ARG A 4 -0.48 -3.15 9.25
CA ARG A 4 0.34 -1.97 9.54
C ARG A 4 0.47 -1.09 8.31
N LEU A 5 0.22 0.20 8.51
CA LEU A 5 0.29 1.23 7.49
C LEU A 5 1.62 1.98 7.61
N LEU A 6 2.29 2.16 6.48
CA LEU A 6 3.48 2.98 6.36
C LEU A 6 3.16 4.23 5.53
N LEU A 7 3.27 5.41 6.14
CA LEU A 7 3.13 6.69 5.45
C LEU A 7 4.51 7.24 5.11
N VAL A 8 4.77 7.49 3.82
CA VAL A 8 6.02 8.08 3.33
C VAL A 8 5.86 9.59 3.22
N ARG A 9 6.73 10.35 3.89
CA ARG A 9 6.61 11.82 4.03
C ARG A 9 6.97 12.60 2.76
N ASP A 10 7.79 12.04 1.88
CA ASP A 10 8.42 12.74 0.77
C ASP A 10 7.39 13.36 -0.19
N GLY A 11 7.37 14.69 -0.22
CA GLY A 11 6.44 15.46 -1.04
C GLY A 11 5.00 15.48 -0.50
N LEU A 12 4.79 15.09 0.76
CA LEU A 12 3.53 15.09 1.51
C LEU A 12 3.69 15.69 2.92
N GLU A 13 4.75 16.45 3.16
CA GLU A 13 5.18 16.91 4.49
C GLU A 13 4.07 17.67 5.24
N GLY A 14 3.24 18.42 4.51
CA GLY A 14 2.10 19.15 5.08
C GLY A 14 0.89 18.28 5.42
N ALA A 15 0.67 17.17 4.72
CA ALA A 15 -0.53 16.34 4.86
C ALA A 15 -0.32 15.19 5.85
N ILE A 16 0.87 14.60 5.88
CA ILE A 16 1.14 13.40 6.68
C ILE A 16 0.85 13.56 8.17
N PRO A 17 1.21 14.67 8.86
CA PRO A 17 0.89 14.81 10.29
C PRO A 17 -0.61 14.66 10.58
N SER A 18 -1.45 15.29 9.75
CA SER A 18 -2.91 15.23 9.88
C SER A 18 -3.45 13.83 9.56
N MET A 19 -3.05 13.26 8.42
CA MET A 19 -3.46 11.90 8.02
C MET A 19 -3.08 10.86 9.08
N ALA A 20 -1.85 10.93 9.60
CA ALA A 20 -1.35 10.00 10.60
C ALA A 20 -2.14 10.12 11.92
N HIS A 21 -2.46 11.34 12.34
CA HIS A 21 -3.29 11.57 13.53
C HIS A 21 -4.69 10.97 13.36
N VAL A 22 -5.38 11.31 12.27
CA VAL A 22 -6.73 10.79 11.96
C VAL A 22 -6.77 9.27 11.94
N LEU A 23 -5.80 8.63 11.28
CA LEU A 23 -5.76 7.17 11.16
C LEU A 23 -5.43 6.49 12.49
N ARG A 24 -4.55 7.07 13.32
CA ARG A 24 -4.24 6.56 14.66
C ARG A 24 -5.42 6.70 15.60
N ASP A 25 -6.11 7.82 15.59
CA ASP A 25 -7.32 8.06 16.38
C ASP A 25 -8.44 7.06 16.01
N ALA A 26 -8.47 6.62 14.74
CA ALA A 26 -9.36 5.56 14.29
C ALA A 26 -8.92 4.13 14.67
N GLY A 27 -7.83 3.98 15.46
CA GLY A 27 -7.31 2.72 15.99
C GLY A 27 -6.39 1.94 15.04
N LEU A 28 -5.91 2.56 13.96
CA LEU A 28 -5.02 1.92 12.97
C LEU A 28 -3.55 2.01 13.39
N SER A 29 -2.76 0.99 13.04
CA SER A 29 -1.32 0.98 13.28
C SER A 29 -0.60 1.74 12.15
N VAL A 30 -0.11 2.94 12.45
CA VAL A 30 0.49 3.85 11.45
C VAL A 30 1.90 4.25 11.86
N SER A 31 2.86 3.92 11.00
CA SER A 31 4.23 4.41 11.07
C SER A 31 4.46 5.46 9.99
N THR A 32 5.38 6.39 10.24
CA THR A 32 5.69 7.47 9.31
C THR A 32 7.20 7.51 9.08
N VAL A 33 7.62 7.50 7.82
CA VAL A 33 9.04 7.43 7.42
C VAL A 33 9.35 8.39 6.27
N SER A 34 10.62 8.68 6.04
CA SER A 34 11.10 9.21 4.75
C SER A 34 11.35 8.07 3.76
N GLY A 35 11.50 8.40 2.48
CA GLY A 35 11.83 7.45 1.41
C GLY A 35 13.14 6.71 1.67
N LEU A 36 14.12 7.41 2.28
CA LEU A 36 15.41 6.84 2.66
C LEU A 36 15.31 5.84 3.82
N GLU A 37 14.32 6.01 4.69
CA GLU A 37 14.06 5.13 5.85
C GLU A 37 13.20 3.90 5.47
N MET A 38 12.60 3.87 4.28
CA MET A 38 11.72 2.77 3.84
C MET A 38 12.36 1.37 3.88
N PRO A 39 13.62 1.17 3.45
CA PRO A 39 14.24 -0.15 3.47
C PRO A 39 14.33 -0.80 4.85
N GLU A 40 14.27 0.00 5.92
CA GLU A 40 14.28 -0.45 7.33
C GLU A 40 12.85 -0.75 7.84
N ALA A 41 11.82 -0.23 7.17
CA ALA A 41 10.41 -0.31 7.54
C ALA A 41 9.66 -1.53 6.94
N ARG A 42 10.37 -2.64 6.70
CA ARG A 42 9.90 -3.80 5.90
C ARG A 42 8.69 -4.57 6.42
N SER A 43 8.23 -4.28 7.62
CA SER A 43 7.20 -5.09 8.26
C SER A 43 5.77 -4.58 7.97
N ALA A 44 5.59 -3.53 7.16
CA ALA A 44 4.27 -2.95 6.89
C ALA A 44 3.53 -3.70 5.76
N ASP A 45 2.21 -3.83 5.89
CA ASP A 45 1.37 -4.50 4.91
C ASP A 45 0.99 -3.55 3.76
N VAL A 46 0.76 -2.28 4.09
CA VAL A 46 0.35 -1.25 3.13
C VAL A 46 1.30 -0.07 3.21
N VAL A 47 1.79 0.37 2.06
CA VAL A 47 2.57 1.60 1.93
C VAL A 47 1.72 2.67 1.24
N MET A 48 1.74 3.87 1.80
CA MET A 48 1.06 5.04 1.26
C MET A 48 2.11 6.12 1.00
N LEU A 49 2.25 6.51 -0.27
CA LEU A 49 3.31 7.40 -0.72
C LEU A 49 2.88 8.25 -1.91
N ARG A 50 3.56 9.36 -2.12
CA ARG A 50 3.43 10.13 -3.37
C ARG A 50 4.37 9.55 -4.43
N ILE A 51 3.80 8.99 -5.49
CA ILE A 51 4.56 8.47 -6.63
C ILE A 51 4.79 9.61 -7.62
N ARG A 52 6.01 10.15 -7.66
CA ARG A 52 6.40 11.26 -8.56
C ARG A 52 7.13 10.79 -9.81
N ASP A 53 7.48 9.52 -9.87
CA ASP A 53 8.26 8.96 -10.96
C ASP A 53 7.50 9.06 -12.28
N ARG A 54 8.27 9.28 -13.36
CA ARG A 54 7.74 9.24 -14.73
C ARG A 54 7.20 7.86 -15.06
N ASP A 55 7.81 6.82 -14.47
CA ASP A 55 7.39 5.44 -14.57
C ASP A 55 6.85 4.94 -13.21
N PRO A 56 5.53 5.08 -12.95
CA PRO A 56 4.92 4.57 -11.73
C PRO A 56 4.95 3.03 -11.63
N ALA A 57 5.06 2.32 -12.76
CA ALA A 57 5.10 0.87 -12.79
C ALA A 57 6.38 0.31 -12.15
N ALA A 58 7.52 0.94 -12.43
CA ALA A 58 8.77 0.59 -11.77
C ALA A 58 8.66 0.75 -10.24
N THR A 59 8.14 1.87 -9.76
CA THR A 59 7.99 2.16 -8.33
C THR A 59 7.07 1.17 -7.63
N CYS A 60 5.88 0.88 -8.20
CA CYS A 60 4.95 -0.09 -7.63
C CYS A 60 5.54 -1.50 -7.62
N TRP A 61 6.21 -1.90 -8.71
CA TRP A 61 6.85 -3.21 -8.81
C TRP A 61 7.95 -3.39 -7.76
N ASP A 62 8.80 -2.39 -7.57
CA ASP A 62 9.86 -2.43 -6.56
C ASP A 62 9.30 -2.53 -5.13
N LEU A 63 8.21 -1.82 -4.84
CA LEU A 63 7.55 -1.87 -3.53
C LEU A 63 6.92 -3.24 -3.27
N HIS A 64 6.22 -3.81 -4.26
CA HIS A 64 5.68 -5.16 -4.11
C HIS A 64 6.79 -6.20 -3.92
N ARG A 65 7.92 -6.07 -4.61
CA ARG A 65 9.09 -6.93 -4.41
C ARG A 65 9.73 -6.82 -3.03
N GLN A 66 9.60 -5.67 -2.39
CA GLN A 66 10.03 -5.45 -1.01
C GLN A 66 9.07 -6.09 0.01
N GLY A 67 7.92 -6.61 -0.42
CA GLY A 67 6.96 -7.33 0.39
C GLY A 67 5.73 -6.51 0.81
N TYR A 68 5.59 -5.28 0.34
CA TYR A 68 4.36 -4.51 0.56
C TYR A 68 3.20 -5.17 -0.20
N ARG A 69 2.14 -5.52 0.54
CA ARG A 69 0.95 -6.19 -0.02
C ARG A 69 0.07 -5.22 -0.79
N SER A 70 0.08 -3.96 -0.39
CA SER A 70 -0.60 -2.91 -1.13
C SER A 70 0.19 -1.61 -1.21
N VAL A 71 0.17 -1.00 -2.39
CA VAL A 71 0.75 0.31 -2.71
C VAL A 71 -0.38 1.28 -2.99
N VAL A 72 -0.56 2.26 -2.09
CA VAL A 72 -1.56 3.31 -2.23
C VAL A 72 -0.88 4.61 -2.63
N ALA A 73 -1.23 5.13 -3.80
CA ALA A 73 -0.74 6.43 -4.24
C ALA A 73 -1.48 7.56 -3.51
N VAL A 74 -0.74 8.46 -2.88
CA VAL A 74 -1.30 9.65 -2.22
C VAL A 74 -1.01 10.87 -3.10
N THR A 75 -2.07 11.59 -3.46
CA THR A 75 -2.00 12.79 -4.30
C THR A 75 -2.47 14.02 -3.52
N LEU A 76 -1.87 15.17 -3.83
CA LEU A 76 -2.26 16.47 -3.25
C LEU A 76 -3.32 17.19 -4.09
N ALA A 77 -3.50 16.77 -5.35
CA ALA A 77 -4.37 17.40 -6.32
C ALA A 77 -4.80 16.32 -7.35
N PRO A 78 -5.77 15.46 -7.01
CA PRO A 78 -6.20 14.39 -7.90
C PRO A 78 -6.82 14.96 -9.18
N THR A 79 -6.27 14.58 -10.34
CA THR A 79 -6.93 14.71 -11.64
C THR A 79 -7.25 13.33 -12.18
N SER A 80 -8.29 13.19 -13.00
CA SER A 80 -8.64 11.87 -13.57
C SER A 80 -7.47 11.26 -14.34
N GLU A 81 -6.73 12.06 -15.10
CA GLU A 81 -5.54 11.62 -15.85
C GLU A 81 -4.45 11.06 -14.93
N GLU A 82 -4.12 11.78 -13.86
CA GLU A 82 -3.09 11.36 -12.90
C GLU A 82 -3.52 10.09 -12.16
N CYS A 83 -4.78 10.01 -11.72
CA CYS A 83 -5.30 8.83 -11.05
C CYS A 83 -5.27 7.60 -11.95
N ILE A 84 -5.67 7.74 -13.23
CA ILE A 84 -5.62 6.65 -14.21
C ILE A 84 -4.16 6.23 -14.46
N ARG A 85 -3.23 7.18 -14.58
CA ARG A 85 -1.80 6.91 -14.75
C ARG A 85 -1.25 6.08 -13.58
N LEU A 86 -1.58 6.45 -12.34
CA LEU A 86 -1.13 5.75 -11.14
C LEU A 86 -1.72 4.33 -11.03
N LEU A 87 -3.03 4.19 -11.27
CA LEU A 87 -3.71 2.90 -11.23
C LEU A 87 -3.21 1.95 -12.32
N ASN A 88 -3.07 2.42 -13.56
CA ASN A 88 -2.50 1.62 -14.65
C ASN A 88 -1.01 1.32 -14.44
N GLY A 89 -0.32 2.15 -13.65
CA GLY A 89 1.04 1.89 -13.16
C GLY A 89 1.11 0.89 -12.01
N GLY A 90 0.01 0.25 -11.61
CA GLY A 90 0.01 -0.80 -10.60
C GLY A 90 -0.11 -0.31 -9.15
N ALA A 91 -0.46 0.95 -8.91
CA ALA A 91 -0.97 1.31 -7.58
C ALA A 91 -2.33 0.62 -7.36
N ASP A 92 -2.52 -0.04 -6.23
CA ASP A 92 -3.79 -0.74 -5.94
C ASP A 92 -4.93 0.24 -5.67
N TYR A 93 -4.58 1.45 -5.22
CA TYR A 93 -5.53 2.49 -4.89
C TYR A 93 -4.88 3.87 -4.94
N TYR A 94 -5.70 4.91 -4.92
CA TYR A 94 -5.24 6.29 -4.73
C TYR A 94 -6.09 7.02 -3.69
N LEU A 95 -5.48 7.99 -3.00
CA LEU A 95 -6.13 8.86 -2.03
C LEU A 95 -5.70 10.31 -2.23
N ASP A 96 -6.66 11.21 -2.11
CA ASP A 96 -6.38 12.62 -1.87
C ASP A 96 -5.87 12.80 -0.42
N ALA A 97 -4.75 13.49 -0.25
CA ALA A 97 -4.13 13.76 1.03
C ALA A 97 -4.98 14.69 1.92
N TRP A 98 -5.89 15.47 1.31
CA TRP A 98 -6.73 16.47 1.98
C TRP A 98 -8.20 16.07 2.11
N MET A 99 -8.52 14.80 1.84
CA MET A 99 -9.90 14.33 1.96
C MET A 99 -10.42 14.43 3.41
N PRO A 100 -11.76 14.50 3.60
CA PRO A 100 -12.35 14.53 4.92
C PRO A 100 -11.92 13.34 5.79
N ALA A 101 -11.69 13.58 7.08
CA ALA A 101 -11.14 12.58 8.01
C ALA A 101 -11.93 11.26 8.04
N ALA A 102 -13.27 11.33 8.07
CA ALA A 102 -14.13 10.14 8.06
C ALA A 102 -13.99 9.35 6.76
N GLU A 103 -13.82 10.04 5.63
CA GLU A 103 -13.63 9.43 4.32
C GLU A 103 -12.25 8.75 4.21
N LEU A 104 -11.20 9.41 4.70
CA LEU A 104 -9.85 8.82 4.80
C LEU A 104 -9.88 7.49 5.55
N VAL A 105 -10.49 7.47 6.73
CA VAL A 105 -10.60 6.26 7.55
C VAL A 105 -11.39 5.17 6.82
N ALA A 106 -12.53 5.53 6.21
CA ALA A 106 -13.37 4.58 5.49
C ALA A 106 -12.63 3.93 4.30
N ARG A 107 -11.93 4.74 3.50
CA ARG A 107 -11.18 4.26 2.33
C ARG A 107 -9.95 3.45 2.72
N VAL A 108 -9.21 3.84 3.75
CA VAL A 108 -8.10 3.03 4.25
C VAL A 108 -8.60 1.67 4.78
N ARG A 109 -9.76 1.61 5.44
CA ARG A 109 -10.38 0.32 5.83
C ARG A 109 -10.75 -0.56 4.64
N VAL A 110 -11.10 0.03 3.48
CA VAL A 110 -11.32 -0.73 2.24
C VAL A 110 -10.00 -1.36 1.78
N VAL A 111 -8.92 -0.58 1.69
CA VAL A 111 -7.58 -1.09 1.30
C VAL A 111 -7.12 -2.22 2.23
N LEU A 112 -7.30 -2.05 3.54
CA LEU A 112 -6.93 -3.06 4.53
C LEU A 112 -7.69 -4.39 4.34
N ARG A 113 -8.99 -4.34 4.02
CA ARG A 113 -9.79 -5.54 3.73
C ARG A 113 -9.27 -6.30 2.51
N PHE A 114 -8.94 -5.58 1.44
CA PHE A 114 -8.37 -6.19 0.24
C PHE A 114 -6.97 -6.78 0.50
N SER A 115 -6.15 -6.06 1.26
CA SER A 115 -4.80 -6.52 1.63
C SER A 115 -4.82 -7.78 2.49
N SER A 116 -5.84 -7.98 3.33
CA SER A 116 -6.00 -9.23 4.08
C SER A 116 -6.35 -10.42 3.20
N TRP A 117 -7.23 -10.24 2.20
CA TRP A 117 -7.61 -11.32 1.29
C TRP A 117 -6.43 -11.82 0.45
N LEU A 118 -5.54 -10.93 0.02
CA LEU A 118 -4.32 -11.33 -0.72
C LEU A 118 -3.36 -12.17 0.12
N GLY A 119 -3.36 -12.00 1.44
CA GLY A 119 -2.52 -12.79 2.35
C GLY A 119 -3.09 -14.15 2.74
N GLU A 120 -4.38 -14.40 2.52
CA GLU A 120 -5.05 -15.67 2.84
C GLU A 120 -5.06 -16.67 1.67
N GLN A 121 -4.57 -16.26 0.49
CA GLN A 121 -4.35 -17.19 -0.62
C GLN A 121 -3.25 -18.20 -0.24
N THR A 122 -3.70 -19.34 0.27
CA THR A 122 -2.88 -20.50 0.60
C THR A 122 -2.21 -21.00 -0.68
N PRO A 123 -0.94 -21.46 -0.66
CA PRO A 123 -0.32 -22.02 -1.85
C PRO A 123 -1.21 -23.15 -2.37
N VAL A 124 -1.60 -23.09 -3.65
CA VAL A 124 -2.23 -24.24 -4.31
C VAL A 124 -1.25 -25.42 -4.15
N PRO A 125 -1.65 -26.52 -3.49
CA PRO A 125 -0.74 -27.66 -3.33
C PRO A 125 -0.31 -28.11 -4.71
N SER A 126 1.01 -28.08 -4.95
CA SER A 126 1.60 -28.61 -6.17
C SER A 126 1.15 -30.07 -6.32
N PRO A 127 0.64 -30.49 -7.49
CA PRO A 127 0.25 -31.87 -7.68
C PRO A 127 1.51 -32.72 -7.47
N ALA A 128 1.53 -33.48 -6.37
CA ALA A 128 2.62 -34.35 -6.02
C ALA A 128 2.95 -35.26 -7.21
N SER A 129 4.24 -35.32 -7.56
CA SER A 129 4.77 -36.27 -8.53
C SER A 129 4.36 -37.69 -8.11
N THR A 130 3.34 -38.25 -8.75
CA THR A 130 3.00 -39.67 -8.69
C THR A 130 4.10 -40.46 -9.39
N SER A 131 5.25 -40.59 -8.73
CA SER A 131 6.23 -41.61 -9.06
C SER A 131 5.87 -42.87 -8.28
N THR A 132 4.89 -43.62 -8.77
CA THR A 132 4.69 -45.00 -8.32
C THR A 132 5.67 -45.87 -9.10
N LEU A 133 6.65 -46.41 -8.38
CA LEU A 133 7.53 -47.48 -8.83
C LEU A 133 6.68 -48.65 -9.38
N ALA A 134 6.91 -49.02 -10.63
CA ALA A 134 6.54 -50.34 -11.14
C ALA A 134 7.69 -51.30 -10.81
N SER A 135 7.40 -52.30 -9.97
CA SER A 135 8.16 -53.55 -9.84
C SER A 135 7.50 -54.63 -10.67
#